data_AF-A0ABD7FRJ4-F1
#
_entry.id   AF-A0ABD7FRJ4-F1
#
_cell.length_a   1.000
_cell.length_b   1.000
_cell.length_c   1.000
_cell.angle_alpha   90.00
_cell.angle_beta   90.00
_cell.angle_gamma   90.00
#
_symmetry.space_group_name_H-M   'P 1'
#
loop_
_entity.id
_entity.type
_entity.pdbx_description
1 polymer ?
#
loop_
_entity_poly.entity_id
_entity_poly.type
_entity_poly.pdbx_seq_one_letter_code
_entity_poly.pdbx_strand_id
1 'polypeptide(L)'
;MIDNIGNYSRAAAGQIRFSDVSVIYGENRNGKSTLCDIFYSLSLNDPQLIFDRKSIIPNQSGTQIQQQVELKFEGQRQAVRFSNSGWDSQPPEDSKLYIFDHGFIHRNVMTGATYNRDNSTNMSGFILGENATQFEALEARNQQLRSDRKTLAGYKTQLQSHQVGDFETFIALPKPTKTLQELDADIETSKTNQQSLATQITNISEVTQRPNLVNIASNYSIDDIARRINECLALSMENVHEASKTLVAEHKQHIANGDSFNGWAAKGLTHLNGDCPFCGQNLNAEAEDLIESYRTAFDDAFQKFVATTKASVSQLQRESLCDISLEGLTQKVSAS
;
A
#
# COMPACT_ATOMS: atom_id res chain seq x y z
N MET A 1 -1.16 78.90 -15.13
CA MET A 1 -2.22 78.97 -16.18
C MET A 1 -3.16 77.79 -15.98
N ILE A 2 -4.46 77.94 -16.22
CA ILE A 2 -5.43 76.84 -16.17
C ILE A 2 -6.27 76.93 -17.45
N ASP A 3 -6.32 75.84 -18.22
CA ASP A 3 -7.05 75.80 -19.48
C ASP A 3 -7.89 74.51 -19.62
N ASN A 4 -9.11 74.70 -20.14
CA ASN A 4 -10.11 73.68 -20.43
C ASN A 4 -10.50 72.76 -19.25
N ILE A 5 -10.52 73.31 -18.03
CA ILE A 5 -10.91 72.58 -16.81
C ILE A 5 -12.10 73.28 -16.15
N GLY A 6 -13.25 72.61 -16.14
CA GLY A 6 -14.52 73.12 -15.63
C GLY A 6 -14.94 74.37 -16.39
N ASN A 7 -15.05 75.48 -15.67
CA ASN A 7 -15.37 76.79 -16.23
C ASN A 7 -14.12 77.64 -16.57
N TYR A 8 -12.91 77.11 -16.36
CA TYR A 8 -11.68 77.83 -16.69
C TYR A 8 -11.33 77.63 -18.16
N SER A 9 -11.37 78.73 -18.94
CA SER A 9 -10.88 78.81 -20.31
C SER A 9 -9.73 79.81 -20.38
N ARG A 10 -8.52 79.34 -20.68
CA ARG A 10 -7.27 80.12 -20.71
C ARG A 10 -7.11 81.10 -19.56
N ALA A 11 -7.38 80.66 -18.34
CA ALA A 11 -7.23 81.46 -17.14
C ALA A 11 -5.74 81.66 -16.82
N ALA A 12 -5.25 82.88 -17.03
CA ALA A 12 -3.89 83.29 -16.73
C ALA A 12 -3.88 84.27 -15.56
N ALA A 13 -3.43 83.80 -14.39
CA ALA A 13 -3.31 84.60 -13.17
C ALA A 13 -1.85 84.74 -12.75
N GLY A 14 -0.97 85.19 -13.66
CA GLY A 14 0.48 85.23 -13.44
C GLY A 14 0.95 86.15 -12.30
N GLN A 15 0.06 86.95 -11.71
CA GLN A 15 0.37 87.90 -10.63
C GLN A 15 -0.23 87.51 -9.27
N ILE A 16 -1.06 86.47 -9.19
CA ILE A 16 -1.67 86.05 -7.93
C ILE A 16 -0.71 85.09 -7.22
N ARG A 17 -0.19 85.50 -6.07
CA ARG A 17 0.61 84.67 -5.18
C ARG A 17 -0.26 84.18 -4.03
N PHE A 18 -0.21 82.88 -3.77
CA PHE A 18 -0.83 82.29 -2.57
C PHE A 18 0.14 82.43 -1.40
N SER A 19 -0.38 82.82 -0.24
CA SER A 19 0.32 82.76 1.05
C SER A 19 0.06 81.42 1.74
N ASP A 20 0.82 81.12 2.80
CA ASP A 20 0.70 79.91 3.64
C ASP A 20 -0.75 79.57 4.01
N VAL A 21 -1.58 80.60 4.23
CA VAL A 21 -3.03 80.48 4.35
C VAL A 21 -3.68 81.39 3.31
N SER A 22 -4.51 80.81 2.45
CA SER A 22 -5.22 81.51 1.39
C SER A 22 -6.70 81.12 1.40
N VAL A 23 -7.60 82.10 1.48
CA VAL A 23 -9.06 81.86 1.47
C VAL A 23 -9.63 82.27 0.13
N ILE A 24 -10.25 81.32 -0.58
CA ILE A 24 -10.85 81.53 -1.90
C ILE A 24 -12.37 81.51 -1.76
N TYR A 25 -13.02 82.62 -2.09
CA TYR A 25 -14.47 82.78 -2.01
C TYR A 25 -15.04 83.38 -3.30
N GLY A 26 -16.36 83.31 -3.45
CA GLY A 26 -17.07 83.74 -4.66
C GLY A 26 -18.42 83.04 -4.78
N GLU A 27 -19.24 83.47 -5.73
CA GLU A 27 -20.58 82.92 -5.94
C GLU A 27 -20.58 81.46 -6.43
N ASN A 28 -21.72 80.80 -6.29
CA ASN A 28 -21.90 79.45 -6.82
C ASN A 28 -21.66 79.42 -8.33
N ARG A 29 -21.11 78.31 -8.84
CA ARG A 29 -20.75 78.10 -10.26
C ARG A 29 -19.56 78.90 -10.79
N ASN A 30 -18.88 79.70 -9.96
CA ASN A 30 -17.66 80.43 -10.37
C ASN A 30 -16.35 79.59 -10.33
N GLY A 31 -16.44 78.26 -10.33
CA GLY A 31 -15.25 77.39 -10.46
C GLY A 31 -14.44 77.14 -9.18
N LYS A 32 -14.88 77.63 -8.01
CA LYS A 32 -14.18 77.42 -6.72
C LYS A 32 -13.87 75.95 -6.42
N SER A 33 -14.86 75.08 -6.58
CA SER A 33 -14.69 73.63 -6.37
C SER A 33 -13.75 73.03 -7.39
N THR A 34 -13.81 73.47 -8.66
CA THR A 34 -12.88 73.06 -9.71
C THR A 34 -11.44 73.42 -9.39
N LEU A 35 -11.21 74.61 -8.83
CA LEU A 35 -9.87 75.01 -8.38
C LEU A 35 -9.37 74.17 -7.20
N CYS A 36 -10.25 73.84 -6.25
CA CYS A 36 -9.92 72.93 -5.16
C CYS A 36 -9.54 71.54 -5.68
N ASP A 37 -10.29 71.00 -6.65
CA ASP A 37 -10.01 69.69 -7.27
C ASP A 37 -8.66 69.68 -7.99
N ILE A 38 -8.26 70.79 -8.63
CA ILE A 38 -6.93 70.92 -9.26
C ILE A 38 -5.82 70.84 -8.21
N PHE A 39 -5.94 71.58 -7.09
CA PHE A 39 -4.94 71.52 -6.02
C PHE A 39 -4.94 70.17 -5.31
N TYR A 40 -6.11 69.56 -5.14
CA TYR A 40 -6.24 68.24 -4.52
C TYR A 40 -5.65 67.14 -5.41
N SER A 41 -5.91 67.19 -6.72
CA SER A 41 -5.27 66.36 -7.74
C SER A 41 -3.75 66.44 -7.67
N LEU A 42 -3.20 67.66 -7.57
CA LEU A 42 -1.77 67.85 -7.43
C LEU A 42 -1.22 67.24 -6.13
N SER A 43 -1.94 67.42 -5.01
CA SER A 43 -1.50 66.92 -3.69
C SER A 43 -1.47 65.40 -3.58
N LEU A 44 -2.42 64.71 -4.23
CA LEU A 44 -2.51 63.24 -4.25
C LEU A 44 -1.79 62.61 -5.44
N ASN A 45 -1.34 63.43 -6.38
CA ASN A 45 -0.89 63.00 -7.70
C ASN A 45 -1.92 62.10 -8.42
N ASP A 46 -3.19 62.51 -8.37
CA ASP A 46 -4.32 61.80 -8.99
C ASP A 46 -4.91 62.62 -10.15
N PRO A 47 -4.51 62.32 -11.41
CA PRO A 47 -5.02 62.98 -12.61
C PRO A 47 -6.54 62.88 -12.83
N GLN A 48 -7.22 61.87 -12.27
CA GLN A 48 -8.64 61.61 -12.54
C GLN A 48 -9.52 62.79 -12.13
N LEU A 49 -9.19 63.42 -11.00
CA LEU A 49 -9.90 64.60 -10.49
C LEU A 49 -9.91 65.78 -11.48
N ILE A 50 -8.89 65.90 -12.32
CA ILE A 50 -8.85 66.92 -13.39
C ILE A 50 -9.61 66.42 -14.62
N PHE A 51 -9.46 65.15 -15.00
CA PHE A 51 -10.18 64.56 -16.14
C PHE A 51 -11.70 64.64 -16.00
N ASP A 52 -12.22 64.38 -14.80
CA ASP A 52 -13.65 64.47 -14.47
C ASP A 52 -14.21 65.90 -14.60
N ARG A 53 -13.32 66.89 -14.61
CA ARG A 53 -13.62 68.31 -14.79
C ARG A 53 -13.31 68.78 -16.20
N LYS A 54 -13.28 67.92 -17.23
CA LYS A 54 -13.07 68.38 -18.61
C LYS A 54 -14.15 69.38 -19.04
N SER A 55 -13.73 70.54 -19.57
CA SER A 55 -14.65 71.55 -20.07
C SER A 55 -15.48 71.02 -21.25
N ILE A 56 -16.73 71.45 -21.32
CA ILE A 56 -17.62 71.16 -22.46
C ILE A 56 -17.63 72.39 -23.37
N ILE A 57 -17.01 72.27 -24.55
CA ILE A 57 -16.94 73.34 -25.54
C ILE A 57 -17.86 72.98 -26.71
N PRO A 58 -18.88 73.82 -27.03
CA PRO A 58 -19.75 73.57 -28.17
C PRO A 58 -18.94 73.40 -29.48
N ASN A 59 -19.33 72.44 -30.30
CA ASN A 59 -18.69 72.13 -31.59
C ASN A 59 -17.23 71.63 -31.52
N GLN A 60 -16.78 71.14 -30.37
CA GLN A 60 -15.49 70.44 -30.22
C GLN A 60 -15.71 69.04 -29.61
N SER A 61 -15.03 68.04 -30.14
CA SER A 61 -15.03 66.69 -29.55
C SER A 61 -14.18 66.67 -28.27
N GLY A 62 -14.57 65.88 -27.26
CA GLY A 62 -13.85 65.77 -25.98
C GLY A 62 -12.39 65.27 -26.10
N THR A 63 -12.02 64.69 -27.24
CA THR A 63 -10.64 64.32 -27.58
C THR A 63 -9.79 65.48 -28.11
N GLN A 64 -10.42 66.54 -28.59
CA GLN A 64 -9.76 67.76 -29.09
C GLN A 64 -9.49 68.77 -27.97
N ILE A 65 -10.20 68.63 -26.84
CA ILE A 65 -10.07 69.51 -25.68
C ILE A 65 -8.87 69.05 -24.84
N GLN A 66 -7.79 69.83 -24.87
CA GLN A 66 -6.58 69.57 -24.09
C GLN A 66 -6.61 70.32 -22.77
N GLN A 67 -6.61 69.57 -21.67
CA GLN A 67 -6.57 70.12 -20.32
C GLN A 67 -5.13 70.44 -19.94
N GLN A 68 -4.90 71.67 -19.50
CA GLN A 68 -3.57 72.13 -19.12
C GLN A 68 -3.63 72.91 -17.81
N VAL A 69 -2.72 72.59 -16.90
CA VAL A 69 -2.47 73.37 -15.68
C VAL A 69 -0.99 73.67 -15.60
N GLU A 70 -0.64 74.88 -15.17
CA GLU A 70 0.73 75.27 -14.85
C GLU A 70 0.74 76.05 -13.54
N LEU A 71 1.45 75.51 -12.55
CA LEU A 71 1.61 76.09 -11.22
C LEU A 71 3.11 76.24 -10.93
N LYS A 72 3.50 77.43 -10.46
CA LYS A 72 4.90 77.71 -10.14
C LYS A 72 5.06 77.76 -8.63
N PHE A 73 5.96 76.94 -8.11
CA PHE A 73 6.34 76.91 -6.70
C PHE A 73 7.63 77.72 -6.48
N GLU A 74 7.78 78.27 -5.28
CA GLU A 74 9.03 78.90 -4.87
C GLU A 74 10.13 77.82 -4.78
N GLY A 75 11.38 78.17 -5.10
CA GLY A 75 12.50 77.21 -5.12
C GLY A 75 12.59 76.31 -6.35
N GLN A 76 11.57 76.22 -7.22
CA GLN A 76 11.62 75.45 -8.47
C GLN A 76 11.86 76.34 -9.71
N ARG A 77 12.80 75.93 -10.56
CA ARG A 77 13.10 76.64 -11.83
C ARG A 77 12.02 76.42 -12.89
N GLN A 78 11.40 75.24 -12.90
CA GLN A 78 10.31 74.88 -13.81
C GLN A 78 8.98 74.89 -13.06
N ALA A 79 7.89 75.22 -13.77
CA ALA A 79 6.55 75.11 -13.23
C ALA A 79 6.07 73.66 -13.31
N VAL A 80 5.30 73.24 -12.32
CA VAL A 80 4.61 71.95 -12.32
C VAL A 80 3.46 72.02 -13.31
N ARG A 81 3.46 71.13 -14.30
CA ARG A 81 2.50 71.11 -15.41
C ARG A 81 1.67 69.85 -15.41
N PHE A 82 0.38 70.03 -15.65
CA PHE A 82 -0.54 68.96 -16.04
C PHE A 82 -0.78 69.01 -17.54
N SER A 83 -0.66 67.87 -18.24
CA SER A 83 -0.91 67.79 -19.68
C SER A 83 -1.64 66.50 -20.08
N ASN A 84 -2.98 66.51 -20.00
CA ASN A 84 -3.93 65.51 -20.52
C ASN A 84 -3.63 64.00 -20.29
N SER A 85 -2.62 63.68 -19.49
CA SER A 85 -2.04 62.35 -19.26
C SER A 85 -1.56 62.21 -17.81
N GLY A 86 -1.17 63.33 -17.18
CA GLY A 86 -0.84 63.41 -15.77
C GLY A 86 -0.10 64.70 -15.42
N TRP A 87 0.36 64.76 -14.18
CA TRP A 87 1.32 65.77 -13.72
C TRP A 87 2.74 65.36 -14.13
N ASP A 88 3.53 66.32 -14.58
CA ASP A 88 4.92 66.10 -15.02
C ASP A 88 5.92 66.02 -13.86
N SER A 89 5.55 66.61 -12.73
CA SER A 89 6.39 66.77 -11.54
C SER A 89 5.51 66.98 -10.31
N GLN A 90 6.09 66.77 -9.13
CA GLN A 90 5.42 67.03 -7.85
C GLN A 90 5.90 68.35 -7.24
N PRO A 91 5.08 69.00 -6.39
CA PRO A 91 5.52 70.16 -5.62
C PRO A 91 6.71 69.78 -4.71
N PRO A 92 7.54 70.76 -4.32
CA PRO A 92 8.61 70.56 -3.34
C PRO A 92 8.10 69.93 -2.03
N GLU A 93 8.97 69.18 -1.32
CA GLU A 93 8.62 68.53 -0.05
C GLU A 93 8.20 69.53 1.05
N ASP A 94 8.73 70.76 1.01
CA ASP A 94 8.39 71.86 1.93
C ASP A 94 7.06 72.56 1.59
N SER A 95 6.47 72.25 0.43
CA SER A 95 5.31 72.94 -0.14
C SER A 95 4.07 72.04 -0.17
N LYS A 96 3.79 71.35 0.95
CA LYS A 96 2.64 70.46 1.08
C LYS A 96 1.33 71.25 1.09
N LEU A 97 0.43 70.90 0.18
CA LEU A 97 -0.87 71.55 0.04
C LEU A 97 -1.93 70.89 0.94
N TYR A 98 -2.61 71.70 1.75
CA TYR A 98 -3.76 71.29 2.56
C TYR A 98 -5.01 71.97 2.03
N ILE A 99 -5.98 71.18 1.54
CA ILE A 99 -7.19 71.69 0.91
C ILE A 99 -8.41 71.36 1.80
N PHE A 100 -9.08 72.41 2.26
CA PHE A 100 -10.28 72.30 3.11
C PHE A 100 -11.52 72.69 2.31
N ASP A 101 -12.10 71.72 1.60
CA ASP A 101 -13.30 71.91 0.78
C ASP A 101 -14.50 71.10 1.32
N HIS A 102 -15.63 71.14 0.62
CA HIS A 102 -16.79 70.34 1.01
C HIS A 102 -16.50 68.83 0.91
N GLY A 103 -15.67 68.40 -0.04
CA GLY A 103 -15.20 67.02 -0.14
C GLY A 103 -14.38 66.58 1.07
N PHE A 104 -13.52 67.44 1.60
CA PHE A 104 -12.78 67.18 2.84
C PHE A 104 -13.73 66.91 4.02
N ILE A 105 -14.81 67.69 4.15
CA ILE A 105 -15.82 67.49 5.19
C ILE A 105 -16.51 66.13 5.01
N HIS A 106 -16.95 65.78 3.80
CA HIS A 106 -17.59 64.48 3.55
C HIS A 106 -16.68 63.27 3.80
N ARG A 107 -15.37 63.39 3.53
CA ARG A 107 -14.39 62.31 3.68
C ARG A 107 -13.89 62.12 5.12
N ASN A 108 -13.81 63.21 5.89
CA ASN A 108 -13.09 63.22 7.17
C ASN A 108 -13.95 63.64 8.37
N VAL A 109 -15.17 64.16 8.16
CA VAL A 109 -16.08 64.60 9.21
C VAL A 109 -17.39 63.82 9.08
N MET A 110 -17.83 63.15 10.15
CA MET A 110 -19.11 62.44 10.16
C MET A 110 -20.28 63.45 10.06
N THR A 111 -20.77 63.67 8.84
CA THR A 111 -22.08 64.28 8.63
C THR A 111 -23.12 63.19 8.86
N GLY A 112 -24.01 63.38 9.85
CA GLY A 112 -24.80 62.33 10.51
C GLY A 112 -25.81 61.53 9.69
N ALA A 113 -25.68 61.42 8.37
CA ALA A 113 -26.62 60.74 7.48
C ALA A 113 -26.12 59.38 6.93
N THR A 114 -24.80 59.12 6.88
CA THR A 114 -24.28 57.86 6.33
C THR A 114 -23.05 57.36 7.10
N TYR A 115 -23.21 56.24 7.80
CA TYR A 115 -22.09 55.52 8.40
C TYR A 115 -21.35 54.74 7.30
N ASN A 116 -20.21 55.25 6.84
CA ASN A 116 -19.28 54.50 6.00
C ASN A 116 -18.04 54.14 6.85
N ARG A 117 -17.61 52.87 6.79
CA ARG A 117 -16.43 52.36 7.53
C ARG A 117 -15.16 53.11 7.12
N ASP A 118 -15.09 53.59 5.88
CA ASP A 118 -13.97 54.39 5.39
C ASP A 118 -13.89 55.76 6.10
N ASN A 119 -15.04 56.35 6.44
CA ASN A 119 -15.10 57.62 7.17
C ASN A 119 -14.60 57.45 8.62
N SER A 120 -14.85 56.31 9.27
CA SER A 120 -14.34 56.08 10.63
C SER A 120 -12.83 55.84 10.65
N THR A 121 -12.28 55.19 9.62
CA THR A 121 -10.82 55.04 9.44
C THR A 121 -10.14 56.38 9.18
N ASN A 122 -10.68 57.18 8.25
CA ASN A 122 -10.13 58.51 7.92
C ASN A 122 -10.25 59.50 9.08
N MET A 123 -11.38 59.49 9.80
CA MET A 123 -11.56 60.30 11.00
C MET A 123 -10.62 59.86 12.13
N SER A 124 -10.38 58.56 12.29
CA SER A 124 -9.39 58.05 13.26
C SER A 124 -7.99 58.51 12.88
N GLY A 125 -7.60 58.45 11.60
CA GLY A 125 -6.32 58.97 11.11
C GLY A 125 -6.16 60.48 11.33
N PHE A 126 -7.22 61.26 11.12
CA PHE A 126 -7.24 62.70 11.40
C PHE A 126 -7.08 63.01 12.89
N ILE A 127 -7.79 62.28 13.78
CA ILE A 127 -7.71 62.46 15.23
C ILE A 127 -6.36 61.99 15.78
N LEU A 128 -5.78 60.92 15.22
CA LEU A 128 -4.54 60.31 15.70
C LEU A 128 -3.28 61.02 15.21
N GLY A 129 -3.35 61.79 14.12
CA GLY A 129 -2.24 62.59 13.60
C GLY A 129 -0.98 61.75 13.35
N GLU A 130 0.14 62.13 13.96
CA GLU A 130 1.45 61.47 13.82
C GLU A 130 1.43 59.96 14.17
N ASN A 131 0.48 59.52 15.01
CA ASN A 131 0.32 58.11 15.42
C ASN A 131 -0.44 57.25 14.39
N ALA A 132 -0.99 57.84 13.32
CA ALA A 132 -1.70 57.10 12.27
C ALA A 132 -0.80 56.01 11.63
N THR A 133 0.48 56.32 11.44
CA THR A 133 1.48 55.38 10.88
C THR A 133 1.67 54.13 11.74
N GLN A 134 1.61 54.27 13.07
CA GLN A 134 1.72 53.13 14.00
C GLN A 134 0.48 52.24 13.96
N PHE A 135 -0.70 52.84 13.77
CA PHE A 135 -1.95 52.09 13.60
C PHE A 135 -2.03 51.37 12.25
N GLU A 136 -1.57 52.00 11.17
CA GLU A 136 -1.44 51.34 9.86
C GLU A 136 -0.48 50.13 9.93
N ALA A 137 0.67 50.29 10.59
CA ALA A 137 1.60 49.18 10.82
C ALA A 137 0.97 48.05 11.67
N LEU A 138 0.17 48.41 12.68
CA LEU A 138 -0.56 47.45 13.51
C LEU A 138 -1.65 46.71 12.71
N GLU A 139 -2.37 47.42 11.84
CA GLU A 139 -3.39 46.83 10.98
C GLU A 139 -2.77 45.89 9.94
N ALA A 140 -1.65 46.28 9.32
CA ALA A 140 -0.87 45.42 8.44
C ALA A 140 -0.40 44.14 9.16
N ARG A 141 0.14 44.27 10.38
CA ARG A 141 0.55 43.11 11.21
C ARG A 141 -0.65 42.22 11.56
N ASN A 142 -1.81 42.80 11.86
CA ASN A 142 -3.03 42.03 12.13
C ASN A 142 -3.55 41.29 10.88
N GLN A 143 -3.46 41.91 9.70
CA GLN A 143 -3.79 41.25 8.44
C GLN A 143 -2.85 40.06 8.18
N GLN A 144 -1.55 40.23 8.39
CA GLN A 144 -0.57 39.15 8.29
C GLN A 144 -0.87 38.02 9.28
N LEU A 145 -1.16 38.35 10.55
CA LEU A 145 -1.53 37.35 11.56
C LEU A 145 -2.77 36.55 11.16
N ARG A 146 -3.76 37.20 10.53
CA ARG A 146 -4.96 36.53 10.00
C ARG A 146 -4.62 35.61 8.83
N SER A 147 -3.75 36.02 7.90
CA SER A 147 -3.31 35.14 6.81
C SER A 147 -2.55 33.94 7.35
N ASP A 148 -1.61 34.16 8.27
CA ASP A 148 -0.78 33.09 8.83
C ASP A 148 -1.62 32.06 9.59
N ARG A 149 -2.60 32.52 10.38
CA ARG A 149 -3.58 31.63 11.03
C ARG A 149 -4.39 30.83 10.04
N LYS A 150 -4.83 31.44 8.93
CA LYS A 150 -5.57 30.74 7.87
C LYS A 150 -4.69 29.68 7.20
N THR A 151 -3.44 30.00 6.92
CA THR A 151 -2.47 29.07 6.31
C THR A 151 -2.16 27.91 7.25
N LEU A 152 -1.91 28.17 8.54
CA LEU A 152 -1.70 27.15 9.57
C LEU A 152 -2.91 26.23 9.73
N ALA A 153 -4.12 26.79 9.75
CA ALA A 153 -5.35 26.00 9.76
C ALA A 153 -5.46 25.11 8.51
N GLY A 154 -5.07 25.61 7.34
CA GLY A 154 -4.98 24.84 6.10
C GLY A 154 -4.03 23.65 6.21
N TYR A 155 -2.80 23.86 6.69
CA TYR A 155 -1.83 22.79 6.91
C TYR A 155 -2.31 21.77 7.94
N LYS A 156 -2.96 22.23 9.02
CA LYS A 156 -3.56 21.34 10.02
C LYS A 156 -4.60 20.41 9.39
N THR A 157 -5.50 20.93 8.57
CA THR A 157 -6.52 20.13 7.89
C THR A 157 -5.91 19.13 6.92
N GLN A 158 -4.90 19.55 6.13
CA GLN A 158 -4.18 18.64 5.24
C GLN A 158 -3.51 17.50 5.99
N LEU A 159 -2.80 17.81 7.08
CA LEU A 159 -2.16 16.79 7.91
C LEU A 159 -3.19 15.87 8.54
N GLN A 160 -4.27 16.38 9.13
CA GLN A 160 -5.33 15.56 9.73
C GLN A 160 -5.95 14.56 8.73
N SER A 161 -5.99 14.86 7.44
CA SER A 161 -6.44 13.91 6.40
C SER A 161 -5.58 12.64 6.32
N HIS A 162 -4.32 12.70 6.76
CA HIS A 162 -3.38 11.57 6.79
C HIS A 162 -3.45 10.76 8.10
N GLN A 163 -4.52 10.89 8.90
CA GLN A 163 -4.76 10.11 10.13
C GLN A 163 -3.60 10.19 11.15
N VAL A 164 -2.97 11.35 11.27
CA VAL A 164 -1.77 11.56 12.12
C VAL A 164 -2.04 11.50 13.64
N GLY A 165 -3.28 11.24 14.05
CA GLY A 165 -3.69 11.23 15.45
C GLY A 165 -3.78 12.65 16.03
N ASP A 166 -3.26 12.83 17.25
CA ASP A 166 -3.22 14.14 17.89
C ASP A 166 -2.17 15.05 17.23
N PHE A 167 -2.61 16.23 16.81
CA PHE A 167 -1.81 17.17 16.03
C PHE A 167 -0.67 17.79 16.84
N GLU A 168 -0.89 18.08 18.13
CA GLU A 168 0.17 18.65 18.97
C GLU A 168 1.27 17.61 19.24
N THR A 169 0.86 16.38 19.52
CA THR A 169 1.80 15.26 19.67
C THR A 169 2.61 15.04 18.39
N PHE A 170 1.99 15.13 17.21
CA PHE A 170 2.67 14.98 15.93
C PHE A 170 3.74 16.06 15.67
N ILE A 171 3.43 17.33 15.94
CA ILE A 171 4.42 18.42 15.78
C ILE A 171 5.58 18.28 16.77
N ALA A 172 5.32 17.76 17.97
CA ALA A 172 6.35 17.51 18.97
C ALA A 172 7.28 16.34 18.63
N LEU A 173 6.96 15.54 17.61
CA LEU A 173 7.82 14.43 17.19
C LEU A 173 9.16 14.97 16.67
N PRO A 174 10.28 14.28 16.99
CA PRO A 174 11.56 14.63 16.41
C PRO A 174 11.50 14.53 14.89
N LYS A 175 12.14 15.52 14.22
CA LYS A 175 12.19 15.54 12.76
C LYS A 175 12.81 14.23 12.26
N PRO A 176 12.22 13.58 11.24
CA PRO A 176 12.79 12.38 10.68
C PRO A 176 14.19 12.68 10.15
N THR A 177 15.17 11.90 10.59
CA THR A 177 16.55 11.94 10.11
C THR A 177 16.75 11.15 8.82
N LYS A 178 15.82 10.24 8.52
CA LYS A 178 15.80 9.44 7.30
C LYS A 178 15.19 10.24 6.15
N THR A 179 15.72 9.99 4.96
CA THR A 179 15.17 10.52 3.71
C THR A 179 13.84 9.86 3.36
N LEU A 180 13.05 10.49 2.50
CA LEU A 180 11.77 9.93 2.03
C LEU A 180 11.94 8.54 1.40
N GLN A 181 12.99 8.34 0.60
CA GLN A 181 13.27 7.05 -0.04
C GLN A 181 13.55 5.94 0.97
N GLU A 182 14.26 6.25 2.05
CA GLU A 182 14.54 5.27 3.12
C GLU A 182 13.28 4.91 3.90
N LEU A 183 12.41 5.89 4.16
CA LEU A 183 11.11 5.66 4.81
C LEU A 183 10.18 4.81 3.95
N ASP A 184 10.11 5.06 2.64
CA ASP A 184 9.31 4.26 1.71
C ASP A 184 9.83 2.82 1.64
N ALA A 185 11.15 2.62 1.62
CA ALA A 185 11.76 1.30 1.65
C ALA A 185 11.45 0.54 2.95
N ASP A 186 11.50 1.22 4.10
CA ASP A 186 11.14 0.64 5.40
C ASP A 186 9.65 0.24 5.44
N ILE A 187 8.76 1.08 4.88
CA ILE A 187 7.32 0.80 4.81
C ILE A 187 7.05 -0.43 3.94
N GLU A 188 7.67 -0.53 2.76
CA GLU A 188 7.49 -1.69 1.89
C GLU A 188 8.05 -2.97 2.52
N THR A 189 9.19 -2.87 3.23
CA THR A 189 9.74 -3.99 3.99
C THR A 189 8.78 -4.44 5.10
N SER A 190 8.18 -3.49 5.83
CA SER A 190 7.20 -3.78 6.88
C SER A 190 5.93 -4.43 6.31
N LYS A 191 5.41 -3.95 5.16
CA LYS A 191 4.25 -4.56 4.49
C LYS A 191 4.54 -5.99 4.05
N THR A 192 5.71 -6.22 3.46
CA THR A 192 6.14 -7.55 3.01
C THR A 192 6.21 -8.52 4.21
N ASN A 193 6.77 -8.06 5.33
CA ASN A 193 6.83 -8.84 6.56
C ASN A 193 5.43 -9.17 7.10
N GLN A 194 4.51 -8.19 7.13
CA GLN A 194 3.13 -8.40 7.56
C GLN A 194 2.39 -9.42 6.68
N GLN A 195 2.55 -9.34 5.35
CA GLN A 195 1.97 -10.33 4.45
C GLN A 195 2.54 -11.72 4.72
N SER A 196 3.86 -11.85 4.89
CA SER A 196 4.48 -13.15 5.19
C SER A 196 3.94 -13.77 6.49
N LEU A 197 3.76 -12.96 7.53
CA LEU A 197 3.19 -13.37 8.81
C LEU A 197 1.73 -13.78 8.67
N ALA A 198 0.93 -13.04 7.90
CA ALA A 198 -0.45 -13.40 7.63
C ALA A 198 -0.55 -14.77 6.94
N THR A 199 0.29 -15.02 5.93
CA THR A 199 0.34 -16.32 5.24
C THR A 199 0.75 -17.45 6.20
N GLN A 200 1.73 -17.22 7.07
CA GLN A 200 2.14 -18.20 8.08
C GLN A 200 1.01 -18.51 9.07
N ILE A 201 0.29 -17.49 9.54
CA ILE A 201 -0.86 -17.67 10.44
C ILE A 201 -1.95 -18.49 9.75
N THR A 202 -2.25 -18.21 8.47
CA THR A 202 -3.22 -18.99 7.69
C THR A 202 -2.77 -20.46 7.55
N ASN A 203 -1.51 -20.70 7.20
CA ASN A 203 -1.00 -22.07 7.08
C ASN A 203 -1.07 -22.83 8.42
N ILE A 204 -0.74 -22.16 9.53
CA ILE A 204 -0.84 -22.76 10.87
C ILE A 204 -2.29 -23.04 11.21
N SER A 205 -3.21 -22.11 10.94
CA SER A 205 -4.63 -22.29 11.23
C SER A 205 -5.21 -23.46 10.44
N GLU A 206 -4.87 -23.59 9.15
CA GLU A 206 -5.22 -24.72 8.31
C GLU A 206 -4.73 -26.05 8.88
N VAL A 207 -3.48 -26.11 9.38
CA VAL A 207 -2.93 -27.31 10.01
C VAL A 207 -3.66 -27.65 11.32
N THR A 208 -3.96 -26.65 12.15
CA THR A 208 -4.66 -26.87 13.43
C THR A 208 -6.14 -27.24 13.27
N GLN A 209 -6.77 -26.84 12.16
CA GLN A 209 -8.15 -27.21 11.84
C GLN A 209 -8.26 -28.61 11.22
N ARG A 210 -7.13 -29.26 10.88
CA ARG A 210 -7.18 -30.64 10.41
C ARG A 210 -7.75 -31.52 11.51
N PRO A 211 -8.70 -32.42 11.19
CA PRO A 211 -9.22 -33.34 12.16
C PRO A 211 -8.06 -34.17 12.74
N ASN A 212 -8.11 -34.39 14.06
CA ASN A 212 -7.17 -35.29 14.72
C ASN A 212 -7.19 -36.66 14.02
N LEU A 213 -6.02 -37.29 13.93
CA LEU A 213 -5.91 -38.64 13.38
C LEU A 213 -6.83 -39.57 14.18
N VAL A 214 -7.92 -40.00 13.57
CA VAL A 214 -8.81 -40.99 14.16
C VAL A 214 -8.13 -42.34 14.03
N ASN A 215 -8.10 -43.11 15.12
CA ASN A 215 -7.64 -44.48 15.10
C ASN A 215 -8.54 -45.26 14.12
N ILE A 216 -7.99 -45.60 12.96
CA ILE A 216 -8.63 -46.56 12.06
C ILE A 216 -8.47 -47.90 12.76
N ALA A 217 -9.47 -48.27 13.56
CA ALA A 217 -9.55 -49.61 14.10
C ALA A 217 -9.59 -50.55 12.89
N SER A 218 -8.44 -51.17 12.61
CA SER A 218 -8.31 -52.21 11.61
C SER A 218 -9.11 -53.40 12.12
N ASN A 219 -10.39 -53.47 11.76
CA ASN A 219 -11.22 -54.67 11.95
C ASN A 219 -10.72 -55.85 11.10
N TYR A 220 -9.58 -55.70 10.45
CA TYR A 220 -8.93 -56.68 9.60
C TYR A 220 -7.66 -57.15 10.31
N SER A 221 -7.73 -58.35 10.89
CA SER A 221 -6.56 -59.05 11.39
C SER A 221 -6.01 -59.92 10.27
N ILE A 222 -4.74 -59.67 9.91
CA ILE A 222 -3.98 -60.54 9.01
C ILE A 222 -3.34 -61.71 9.75
N ASP A 223 -3.50 -61.79 11.07
CA ASP A 223 -2.79 -62.74 11.93
C ASP A 223 -3.15 -64.18 11.58
N ASP A 224 -4.40 -64.43 11.19
CA ASP A 224 -4.85 -65.77 10.80
C ASP A 224 -4.23 -66.24 9.48
N ILE A 225 -4.24 -65.36 8.47
CA ILE A 225 -3.63 -65.68 7.16
C ILE A 225 -2.11 -65.79 7.30
N ALA A 226 -1.48 -64.88 8.05
CA ALA A 226 -0.04 -64.92 8.34
C ALA A 226 0.34 -66.20 9.08
N ARG A 227 -0.46 -66.63 10.07
CA ARG A 227 -0.28 -67.91 10.77
C ARG A 227 -0.38 -69.09 9.81
N ARG A 228 -1.40 -69.15 8.95
CA ARG A 228 -1.57 -70.25 7.98
C ARG A 228 -0.45 -70.31 6.94
N ILE A 229 0.07 -69.15 6.51
CA ILE A 229 1.26 -69.07 5.65
C ILE A 229 2.47 -69.63 6.40
N ASN A 230 2.71 -69.19 7.63
CA ASN A 230 3.84 -69.65 8.43
C ASN A 230 3.76 -71.16 8.74
N GLU A 231 2.57 -71.67 9.07
CA GLU A 231 2.33 -73.11 9.27
C GLU A 231 2.63 -73.90 8.00
N CYS A 232 2.20 -73.41 6.83
CA CYS A 232 2.47 -74.05 5.55
C CYS A 232 3.97 -74.03 5.19
N LEU A 233 4.68 -72.93 5.48
CA LEU A 233 6.13 -72.82 5.29
C LEU A 233 6.93 -73.68 6.28
N ALA A 234 6.38 -73.92 7.48
CA ALA A 234 6.96 -74.78 8.50
C ALA A 234 6.70 -76.27 8.23
N LEU A 235 5.86 -76.64 7.26
CA LEU A 235 5.72 -78.03 6.82
C LEU A 235 7.01 -78.48 6.14
N SER A 236 7.88 -79.11 6.92
CA SER A 236 9.01 -79.88 6.44
C SER A 236 8.74 -81.36 6.73
N MET A 237 9.18 -82.23 5.84
CA MET A 237 9.32 -83.65 6.16
C MET A 237 10.67 -83.85 6.88
N GLU A 238 10.88 -83.13 7.99
CA GLU A 238 12.03 -83.36 8.85
C GLU A 238 11.90 -84.72 9.54
N ASN A 239 12.99 -85.47 9.53
CA ASN A 239 13.22 -86.72 10.27
C ASN A 239 12.44 -87.96 9.84
N VAL A 240 12.78 -88.50 8.66
CA VAL A 240 12.70 -89.97 8.48
C VAL A 240 13.97 -90.58 7.89
N HIS A 241 14.78 -89.84 7.14
CA HIS A 241 15.85 -90.46 6.35
C HIS A 241 17.18 -89.72 6.33
N GLU A 242 17.49 -88.86 7.29
CA GLU A 242 18.81 -88.23 7.31
C GLU A 242 19.92 -89.28 7.46
N ALA A 243 19.70 -90.29 8.32
CA ALA A 243 20.59 -91.45 8.44
C ALA A 243 20.65 -92.30 7.15
N SER A 244 19.50 -92.58 6.51
CA SER A 244 19.46 -93.34 5.24
C SER A 244 20.08 -92.59 4.07
N LYS A 245 19.93 -91.26 4.03
CA LYS A 245 20.51 -90.37 3.02
C LYS A 245 22.02 -90.28 3.18
N THR A 246 22.52 -90.23 4.41
CA THR A 246 23.96 -90.31 4.71
C THR A 246 24.54 -91.65 4.28
N LEU A 247 23.88 -92.77 4.61
CA LEU A 247 24.32 -94.11 4.18
C LEU A 247 24.33 -94.28 2.66
N VAL A 248 23.31 -93.79 1.95
CA VAL A 248 23.27 -93.82 0.48
C VAL A 248 24.32 -92.88 -0.13
N ALA A 249 24.57 -91.71 0.47
CA ALA A 249 25.61 -90.79 0.04
C ALA A 249 27.02 -91.37 0.25
N GLU A 250 27.26 -92.11 1.33
CA GLU A 250 28.51 -92.86 1.56
C GLU A 250 28.67 -93.99 0.55
N HIS A 251 27.62 -94.78 0.30
CA HIS A 251 27.64 -95.83 -0.72
C HIS A 251 27.94 -95.28 -2.12
N LYS A 252 27.38 -94.11 -2.46
CA LYS A 252 27.65 -93.38 -3.71
C LYS A 252 29.14 -93.05 -3.90
N GLN A 253 29.88 -92.78 -2.82
CA GLN A 253 31.32 -92.49 -2.90
C GLN A 253 32.16 -93.72 -3.28
N HIS A 254 31.65 -94.92 -3.06
CA HIS A 254 32.32 -96.17 -3.38
C HIS A 254 32.11 -96.65 -4.83
N ILE A 255 31.28 -95.95 -5.63
CA ILE A 255 30.96 -96.31 -7.01
C ILE A 255 31.62 -95.33 -7.99
N ALA A 256 32.30 -95.84 -9.02
CA ALA A 256 32.85 -95.03 -10.10
C ALA A 256 31.72 -94.35 -10.92
N ASN A 257 31.87 -93.06 -11.25
CA ASN A 257 30.86 -92.19 -11.90
C ASN A 257 29.61 -91.86 -11.05
N GLY A 258 29.83 -91.18 -9.92
CA GLY A 258 28.78 -90.75 -8.99
C GLY A 258 27.65 -89.90 -9.61
N ASP A 259 27.88 -89.16 -10.69
CA ASP A 259 26.82 -88.33 -11.31
C ASP A 259 25.69 -89.18 -11.91
N SER A 260 25.97 -90.42 -12.32
CA SER A 260 24.97 -91.36 -12.85
C SER A 260 24.39 -92.29 -11.78
N PHE A 261 24.90 -92.24 -10.54
CA PHE A 261 24.52 -93.15 -9.46
C PHE A 261 23.02 -93.12 -9.15
N ASN A 262 22.41 -91.93 -9.06
CA ASN A 262 20.99 -91.80 -8.71
C ASN A 262 20.09 -92.47 -9.76
N GLY A 263 20.42 -92.31 -11.04
CA GLY A 263 19.70 -92.95 -12.14
C GLY A 263 19.93 -94.46 -12.22
N TRP A 264 21.15 -94.91 -11.91
CA TRP A 264 21.49 -96.34 -11.83
C TRP A 264 20.81 -97.02 -10.65
N ALA A 265 20.83 -96.42 -9.45
CA ALA A 265 20.19 -96.96 -8.25
C ALA A 265 18.66 -97.04 -8.42
N ALA A 266 18.04 -95.99 -8.98
CA ALA A 266 16.61 -96.00 -9.27
C ALA A 266 16.22 -97.09 -10.29
N LYS A 267 16.99 -97.26 -11.38
CA LYS A 267 16.76 -98.33 -12.35
C LYS A 267 17.08 -99.72 -11.80
N GLY A 268 18.14 -99.86 -11.02
CA GLY A 268 18.54 -101.11 -10.38
C GLY A 268 17.44 -101.68 -9.48
N LEU A 269 16.77 -100.81 -8.71
CA LEU A 269 15.62 -101.21 -7.89
C LEU A 269 14.44 -101.75 -8.73
N THR A 270 14.25 -101.29 -9.97
CA THR A 270 13.17 -101.81 -10.85
C THR A 270 13.43 -103.23 -11.35
N HIS A 271 14.66 -103.74 -11.17
CA HIS A 271 15.08 -105.08 -11.58
C HIS A 271 15.18 -106.06 -10.38
N LEU A 272 14.68 -105.68 -9.20
CA LEU A 272 14.59 -106.55 -8.02
C LEU A 272 13.68 -107.76 -8.31
N ASN A 273 14.20 -108.97 -8.13
CA ASN A 273 13.46 -110.22 -8.34
C ASN A 273 14.12 -111.36 -7.53
N GLY A 274 13.82 -111.46 -6.22
CA GLY A 274 14.37 -112.49 -5.32
C GLY A 274 15.77 -112.22 -4.78
N ASP A 275 16.66 -111.63 -5.59
CA ASP A 275 18.03 -111.30 -5.20
C ASP A 275 18.28 -109.79 -5.27
N CYS A 276 19.11 -109.27 -4.35
CA CYS A 276 19.50 -107.87 -4.32
C CYS A 276 20.32 -107.51 -5.58
N PRO A 277 19.85 -106.58 -6.43
CA PRO A 277 20.50 -106.24 -7.71
C PRO A 277 21.84 -105.49 -7.53
N PHE A 278 22.18 -105.10 -6.30
CA PHE A 278 23.40 -104.35 -5.99
C PHE A 278 24.53 -105.24 -5.45
N CYS A 279 24.22 -106.15 -4.52
CA CYS A 279 25.22 -107.01 -3.88
C CYS A 279 25.06 -108.51 -4.20
N GLY A 280 24.01 -108.90 -4.92
CA GLY A 280 23.75 -110.30 -5.32
C GLY A 280 23.34 -111.22 -4.16
N GLN A 281 23.00 -110.66 -3.00
CA GLN A 281 22.52 -111.44 -1.85
C GLN A 281 21.05 -111.82 -2.04
N ASN A 282 20.71 -113.06 -1.69
CA ASN A 282 19.34 -113.55 -1.72
C ASN A 282 18.49 -112.85 -0.65
N LEU A 283 17.33 -112.34 -1.06
CA LEU A 283 16.36 -111.72 -0.16
C LEU A 283 15.31 -112.76 0.22
N ASN A 284 15.27 -113.12 1.50
CA ASN A 284 14.22 -114.01 2.00
C ASN A 284 12.85 -113.32 1.85
N ALA A 285 11.76 -114.10 1.71
CA ALA A 285 10.41 -113.57 1.51
C ALA A 285 9.97 -112.51 2.56
N GLU A 286 10.38 -112.66 3.82
CA GLU A 286 10.10 -111.70 4.89
C GLU A 286 10.80 -110.34 4.67
N ALA A 287 11.99 -110.33 4.06
CA ALA A 287 12.73 -109.11 3.74
C ALA A 287 12.12 -108.41 2.52
N GLU A 288 11.63 -109.14 1.53
CA GLU A 288 10.93 -108.56 0.37
C GLU A 288 9.60 -107.92 0.78
N ASP A 289 8.80 -108.61 1.59
CA ASP A 289 7.54 -108.07 2.11
C ASP A 289 7.75 -106.82 2.96
N LEU A 290 8.83 -106.79 3.77
CA LEU A 290 9.20 -105.62 4.56
C LEU A 290 9.63 -104.46 3.66
N ILE A 291 10.47 -104.70 2.65
CA ILE A 291 10.93 -103.66 1.72
C ILE A 291 9.75 -103.08 0.92
N GLU A 292 8.82 -103.92 0.46
CA GLU A 292 7.65 -103.46 -0.29
C GLU A 292 6.62 -102.74 0.59
N SER A 293 6.46 -103.17 1.85
CA SER A 293 5.63 -102.48 2.83
C SER A 293 6.19 -101.11 3.18
N TYR A 294 7.52 -100.99 3.33
CA TYR A 294 8.19 -99.71 3.47
C TYR A 294 7.97 -98.88 2.20
N ARG A 295 8.26 -99.39 1.00
CA ARG A 295 8.10 -98.66 -0.27
C ARG A 295 6.68 -98.10 -0.43
N THR A 296 5.66 -98.93 -0.23
CA THR A 296 4.26 -98.53 -0.36
C THR A 296 3.87 -97.49 0.67
N ALA A 297 4.24 -97.68 1.95
CA ALA A 297 3.92 -96.72 3.00
C ALA A 297 4.62 -95.36 2.79
N PHE A 298 5.86 -95.36 2.29
CA PHE A 298 6.66 -94.14 2.12
C PHE A 298 6.37 -93.41 0.82
N ASP A 299 6.14 -94.10 -0.30
CA ASP A 299 5.74 -93.46 -1.56
C ASP A 299 4.34 -92.84 -1.42
N ASP A 300 3.40 -93.52 -0.76
CA ASP A 300 2.08 -92.96 -0.48
C ASP A 300 2.14 -91.77 0.48
N ALA A 301 2.92 -91.86 1.56
CA ALA A 301 3.06 -90.78 2.53
C ALA A 301 3.71 -89.55 1.91
N PHE A 302 4.75 -89.73 1.10
CA PHE A 302 5.44 -88.65 0.39
C PHE A 302 4.54 -88.02 -0.68
N GLN A 303 3.88 -88.83 -1.51
CA GLN A 303 2.97 -88.32 -2.53
C GLN A 303 1.78 -87.56 -1.90
N LYS A 304 1.22 -88.05 -0.80
CA LYS A 304 0.20 -87.34 -0.02
C LYS A 304 0.72 -86.03 0.53
N PHE A 305 1.91 -86.00 1.13
CA PHE A 305 2.54 -84.77 1.63
C PHE A 305 2.71 -83.71 0.52
N VAL A 306 3.23 -84.11 -0.64
CA VAL A 306 3.40 -83.21 -1.80
C VAL A 306 2.05 -82.70 -2.31
N ALA A 307 1.06 -83.58 -2.44
CA ALA A 307 -0.28 -83.22 -2.91
C ALA A 307 -0.97 -82.22 -1.95
N THR A 308 -0.93 -82.51 -0.65
CA THR A 308 -1.53 -81.65 0.39
C THR A 308 -0.84 -80.30 0.46
N THR A 309 0.50 -80.26 0.47
CA THR A 309 1.26 -78.99 0.50
C THR A 309 0.96 -78.13 -0.72
N LYS A 310 0.92 -78.73 -1.92
CA LYS A 310 0.59 -78.02 -3.16
C LYS A 310 -0.83 -77.44 -3.13
N ALA A 311 -1.80 -78.21 -2.62
CA ALA A 311 -3.17 -77.74 -2.46
C ALA A 311 -3.27 -76.55 -1.49
N SER A 312 -2.58 -76.62 -0.33
CA SER A 312 -2.53 -75.54 0.66
C SER A 312 -1.91 -74.26 0.08
N VAL A 313 -0.81 -74.37 -0.68
CA VAL A 313 -0.18 -73.22 -1.35
C VAL A 313 -1.12 -72.59 -2.38
N SER A 314 -1.77 -73.39 -3.24
CA SER A 314 -2.73 -72.86 -4.24
C SER A 314 -3.99 -72.26 -3.62
N GLN A 315 -4.36 -72.68 -2.40
CA GLN A 315 -5.44 -72.03 -1.66
C GLN A 315 -4.99 -70.67 -1.11
N LEU A 316 -3.85 -70.61 -0.42
CA LEU A 316 -3.31 -69.36 0.13
C LEU A 316 -3.01 -68.32 -0.97
N GLN A 317 -2.54 -68.73 -2.14
CA GLN A 317 -2.30 -67.83 -3.28
C GLN A 317 -3.58 -67.18 -3.84
N ARG A 318 -4.76 -67.76 -3.59
CA ARG A 318 -6.05 -67.22 -4.03
C ARG A 318 -6.70 -66.32 -2.98
N GLU A 319 -6.17 -66.28 -1.76
CA GLU A 319 -6.70 -65.44 -0.69
C GLU A 319 -6.09 -64.04 -0.78
N SER A 320 -6.95 -63.01 -0.75
CA SER A 320 -6.49 -61.62 -0.64
C SER A 320 -6.11 -61.32 0.81
N LEU A 321 -4.92 -60.79 1.03
CA LEU A 321 -4.43 -60.43 2.37
C LEU A 321 -5.22 -59.27 2.99
N CYS A 322 -5.72 -58.37 2.16
CA CYS A 322 -6.52 -57.21 2.54
C CYS A 322 -7.39 -56.83 1.35
N ASP A 323 -8.71 -56.97 1.47
CA ASP A 323 -9.66 -56.48 0.47
C ASP A 323 -10.22 -55.14 0.94
N ILE A 324 -9.45 -54.08 0.70
CA ILE A 324 -9.78 -52.72 1.14
C ILE A 324 -10.38 -51.97 -0.05
N SER A 325 -11.68 -51.70 0.01
CA SER A 325 -12.28 -50.66 -0.84
C SER A 325 -11.97 -49.28 -0.26
N LEU A 326 -11.40 -48.39 -1.07
CA LEU A 326 -11.17 -46.98 -0.75
C LEU A 326 -12.47 -46.26 -0.32
N GLU A 327 -13.63 -46.72 -0.77
CA GLU A 327 -14.94 -46.18 -0.42
C GLU A 327 -15.39 -46.56 1.00
N GLY A 328 -14.96 -47.73 1.51
CA GLY A 328 -15.28 -48.19 2.86
C GLY A 328 -14.46 -47.48 3.96
N LEU A 329 -13.26 -47.00 3.62
CA LEU A 329 -12.42 -46.23 4.53
C LEU A 329 -12.92 -44.80 4.74
N THR A 330 -13.54 -44.20 3.72
CA THR A 330 -14.05 -42.82 3.78
C THR A 330 -15.41 -42.71 4.47
N GLN A 331 -16.26 -43.74 4.39
CA GLN A 331 -17.58 -43.74 5.06
C GLN A 331 -17.52 -43.80 6.60
N LYS A 332 -16.46 -44.38 7.20
CA LYS A 332 -16.34 -44.43 8.67
C LYS A 332 -15.85 -43.13 9.31
N VAL A 333 -15.23 -42.24 8.54
CA VAL A 333 -14.76 -40.94 9.04
C VAL A 333 -15.92 -39.95 9.23
N SER A 334 -17.05 -40.15 8.56
CA SER A 334 -18.23 -39.27 8.63
C SER A 334 -19.26 -39.66 9.71
N ALA A 335 -19.00 -40.69 10.52
CA ALA A 335 -19.93 -41.20 11.53
C ALA A 335 -19.39 -41.19 12.98
N SER A 336 -18.38 -40.37 13.29
CA SER A 336 -17.83 -40.16 14.64
C SER A 336 -17.58 -38.68 14.89
#